data_AF-A0AA38NXG6-F1
#
_entry.id   AF-A0AA38NXG6-F1
#
_cell.length_a   1.000
_cell.length_b   1.000
_cell.length_c   1.000
_cell.angle_alpha   90.00
_cell.angle_beta   90.00
_cell.angle_gamma   90.00
#
_symmetry.space_group_name_H-M   'P 1'
#
loop_
_entity.id
_entity.type
_entity.pdbx_description
1 polymer ?
#
loop_
_entity_poly.entity_id
_entity_poly.type
_entity_poly.pdbx_seq_one_letter_code
_entity_poly.pdbx_strand_id
1 'polypeptide(L)'
;HRSLAWAMLHNAVVGPVKTDHPYFEAFVKGFLLPCKPIGLDLSQIAAHCHGGIREFVLSLQASHITGDYDALRMEHSDRICAATRTALRDACEIVPDWSGFEFPEIFREFLEGSGLPCPSLMAELQGRFDDVVTLEGASEKGFRMRMFCWAATGSPHILIDGMPIERARLLNHGTISFKTCTRMMHVPASYLLKLLGTSYDSEFEPHDVKDSIFHWLLVQILSSIGSYNVV
;
A
#
# COMPACT_ATOMS: atom_id res chain seq x y z
N HIS A 1 -13.79 -8.88 14.71
CA HIS A 1 -12.36 -9.29 14.63
C HIS A 1 -11.38 -8.16 14.94
N ARG A 2 -11.45 -7.00 14.29
CA ARG A 2 -10.48 -5.91 14.47
C ARG A 2 -10.43 -5.30 15.89
N SER A 3 -11.59 -5.05 16.50
CA SER A 3 -11.66 -4.57 17.90
C SER A 3 -11.16 -5.62 18.90
N LEU A 4 -11.29 -6.90 18.56
CA LEU A 4 -10.81 -8.03 19.38
C LEU A 4 -9.28 -8.10 19.35
N ALA A 5 -8.66 -7.94 18.18
CA ALA A 5 -7.20 -7.91 18.04
C ALA A 5 -6.57 -6.78 18.88
N TRP A 6 -7.18 -5.59 18.87
CA TRP A 6 -6.73 -4.47 19.71
C TRP A 6 -6.90 -4.75 21.20
N ALA A 7 -8.00 -5.38 21.61
CA ALA A 7 -8.19 -5.80 23.00
C ALA A 7 -7.16 -6.85 23.44
N MET A 8 -6.85 -7.83 22.58
CA MET A 8 -5.83 -8.85 22.83
C MET A 8 -4.44 -8.24 22.95
N LEU A 9 -4.06 -7.33 22.05
CA LEU A 9 -2.79 -6.60 22.10
C LEU A 9 -2.70 -5.69 23.33
N HIS A 10 -3.74 -4.90 23.61
CA HIS A 10 -3.80 -4.07 24.80
C HIS A 10 -3.60 -4.91 26.07
N ASN A 11 -4.30 -6.05 26.19
CA ASN A 11 -4.17 -6.95 27.34
C ASN A 11 -2.77 -7.56 27.45
N ALA A 12 -2.14 -7.90 26.32
CA ALA A 12 -0.80 -8.47 26.31
C ALA A 12 0.28 -7.46 26.69
N VAL A 13 0.07 -6.16 26.39
CA VAL A 13 1.10 -5.12 26.58
C VAL A 13 0.88 -4.32 27.88
N VAL A 14 -0.34 -3.84 28.14
CA VAL A 14 -0.66 -2.98 29.31
C VAL A 14 -0.85 -3.79 30.58
N GLY A 15 -1.28 -5.05 30.43
CA GLY A 15 -1.59 -5.95 31.52
C GLY A 15 -2.97 -6.58 31.36
N PRO A 16 -3.19 -7.76 31.95
CA PRO A 16 -4.37 -8.56 31.69
C PRO A 16 -5.62 -7.90 32.28
N VAL A 17 -6.54 -7.48 31.42
CA VAL A 17 -7.96 -7.51 31.79
C VAL A 17 -8.34 -8.99 31.83
N LYS A 18 -8.79 -9.50 32.98
CA LYS A 18 -9.18 -10.91 33.16
C LYS A 18 -10.09 -11.33 32.00
N THR A 19 -9.58 -12.22 31.15
CA THR A 19 -10.27 -12.75 29.99
C THR A 19 -10.02 -14.25 29.97
N ASP A 20 -10.99 -15.02 30.49
CA ASP A 20 -10.92 -16.48 30.63
C ASP A 20 -11.16 -17.20 29.28
N HIS A 21 -10.64 -16.64 28.19
CA HIS A 21 -10.88 -17.13 26.84
C HIS A 21 -9.58 -17.73 26.26
N PRO A 22 -9.59 -19.00 25.78
CA PRO A 22 -8.38 -19.69 25.29
C PRO A 22 -7.56 -18.92 24.24
N TYR A 23 -8.22 -18.21 23.32
CA TYR A 23 -7.53 -17.35 22.34
C TYR A 23 -6.71 -16.21 22.96
N PHE A 24 -7.18 -15.58 24.05
CA PHE A 24 -6.43 -14.53 24.73
C PHE A 24 -5.19 -15.11 25.41
N GLU A 25 -5.33 -16.26 26.07
CA GLU A 25 -4.19 -16.93 26.69
C GLU A 25 -3.14 -17.37 25.66
N ALA A 26 -3.58 -17.95 24.54
CA ALA A 26 -2.68 -18.37 23.47
C ALA A 26 -1.94 -17.19 22.85
N PHE A 27 -2.64 -16.07 22.61
CA PHE A 27 -2.04 -14.85 22.09
C PHE A 27 -1.01 -14.26 23.05
N VAL A 28 -1.35 -14.14 24.35
CA VAL A 28 -0.43 -13.64 25.38
C VAL A 28 0.80 -14.54 25.49
N LYS A 29 0.63 -15.86 25.50
CA LYS A 29 1.76 -16.81 25.52
C LYS A 29 2.68 -16.62 24.32
N GLY A 30 2.12 -16.45 23.12
CA GLY A 30 2.88 -16.18 21.90
C GLY A 30 3.60 -14.82 21.94
N PHE A 31 2.94 -13.80 22.47
CA PHE A 31 3.47 -12.44 22.61
C PHE A 31 4.67 -12.38 23.59
N LEU A 32 4.67 -13.26 24.59
CA LEU A 32 5.74 -13.43 25.56
C LEU A 32 6.85 -14.40 25.12
N LEU A 33 6.80 -14.93 23.89
CA LEU A 33 7.90 -15.74 23.37
C LEU A 33 9.12 -14.86 23.10
N PRO A 34 10.33 -15.28 23.51
CA PRO A 34 11.54 -14.51 23.28
C PRO A 34 11.90 -14.47 21.78
N CYS A 35 12.09 -13.26 21.25
CA CYS A 35 12.59 -13.01 19.91
C CYS A 35 14.09 -13.32 19.86
N LYS A 36 14.47 -14.36 19.09
CA LYS A 36 15.88 -14.66 18.84
C LYS A 36 16.46 -13.67 17.80
N PRO A 37 17.74 -13.27 17.93
CA PRO A 37 18.73 -13.69 18.93
C PRO A 37 18.75 -12.83 20.21
N ILE A 38 17.96 -11.76 20.27
CA ILE A 38 18.07 -10.71 21.29
C ILE A 38 17.53 -11.19 22.67
N GLY A 39 16.67 -12.21 22.69
CA GLY A 39 16.15 -12.82 23.92
C GLY A 39 15.07 -12.00 24.62
N LEU A 40 14.68 -10.86 24.03
CA LEU A 40 13.55 -10.04 24.50
C LEU A 40 12.24 -10.57 23.92
N ASP A 41 11.18 -10.54 24.72
CA ASP A 41 9.82 -10.76 24.22
C ASP A 41 9.17 -9.45 23.72
N LEU A 42 8.02 -9.55 23.03
CA LEU A 42 7.37 -8.37 22.44
C LEU A 42 6.82 -7.41 23.51
N SER A 43 6.49 -7.89 24.71
CA SER A 43 6.08 -7.03 25.82
C SER A 43 7.24 -6.21 26.35
N GLN A 44 8.43 -6.81 26.43
CA GLN A 44 9.66 -6.13 26.78
C GLN A 44 10.04 -5.13 25.71
N ILE A 45 9.95 -5.48 24.43
CA ILE A 45 10.19 -4.54 23.32
C ILE A 45 9.25 -3.33 23.43
N ALA A 46 7.94 -3.57 23.64
CA ALA A 46 6.95 -2.52 23.81
C ALA A 46 7.21 -1.64 25.06
N ALA A 47 7.69 -2.23 26.16
CA ALA A 47 8.06 -1.50 27.38
C ALA A 47 9.30 -0.61 27.21
N HIS A 48 10.21 -0.97 26.29
CA HIS A 48 11.40 -0.20 25.97
C HIS A 48 11.17 0.85 24.86
N CYS A 49 9.96 0.94 24.29
CA CYS A 49 9.61 2.06 23.43
C CYS A 49 9.73 3.39 24.18
N HIS A 50 10.29 4.40 23.54
CA HIS A 50 10.35 5.75 24.08
C HIS A 50 8.91 6.27 24.31
N GLY A 51 8.59 6.73 25.52
CA GLY A 51 7.20 7.05 25.93
C GLY A 51 6.39 5.86 26.49
N GLY A 52 6.99 4.67 26.52
CA GLY A 52 6.44 3.45 27.12
C GLY A 52 5.30 2.82 26.30
N ILE A 53 4.61 1.89 26.95
CA ILE A 53 3.55 1.05 26.36
C ILE A 53 2.41 1.86 25.73
N ARG A 54 2.01 2.96 26.36
CA ARG A 54 0.95 3.82 25.84
C ARG A 54 1.35 4.41 24.50
N GLU A 55 2.58 4.90 24.40
CA GLU A 55 3.11 5.48 23.16
C GLU A 55 3.29 4.40 22.09
N PHE A 56 3.67 3.17 22.47
CA PHE A 56 3.72 2.03 21.56
C PHE A 56 2.35 1.71 20.94
N VAL A 57 1.28 1.62 21.75
CA VAL A 57 -0.07 1.34 21.24
C VAL A 57 -0.60 2.49 20.39
N LEU A 58 -0.42 3.74 20.84
CA LEU A 58 -0.79 4.92 20.05
C LEU A 58 -0.02 4.97 18.73
N SER A 59 1.26 4.59 18.72
CA SER A 59 2.08 4.49 17.51
C SER A 59 1.58 3.39 16.57
N LEU A 60 1.18 2.23 17.08
CA LEU A 60 0.59 1.18 16.24
C LEU A 60 -0.79 1.58 15.69
N GLN A 61 -1.55 2.39 16.40
CA GLN A 61 -2.82 2.91 15.92
C GLN A 61 -2.60 4.02 14.88
N ALA A 62 -1.63 4.91 15.11
CA ALA A 62 -1.28 6.00 14.21
C ALA A 62 -0.54 5.51 12.94
N SER A 63 0.06 4.31 12.97
CA SER A 63 0.64 3.68 11.77
C SER A 63 -0.41 3.13 10.80
N HIS A 64 -1.69 3.13 11.18
CA HIS A 64 -2.75 2.65 10.32
C HIS A 64 -3.18 3.71 9.28
N ILE A 65 -3.10 3.35 8.00
CA ILE A 65 -3.54 4.23 6.89
C ILE A 65 -5.07 4.26 6.82
N THR A 66 -5.65 5.40 7.21
CA THR A 66 -7.09 5.68 7.19
C THR A 66 -7.58 6.33 5.88
N GLY A 67 -6.66 6.66 4.96
CA GLY A 67 -6.97 7.26 3.66
C GLY A 67 -6.58 8.73 3.52
N ASP A 68 -5.58 9.20 4.28
CA ASP A 68 -4.95 10.51 4.11
C ASP A 68 -3.64 10.35 3.33
N TYR A 69 -3.60 10.82 2.08
CA TYR A 69 -2.45 10.69 1.18
C TYR A 69 -1.15 11.23 1.77
N ASP A 70 -1.22 12.36 2.48
CA ASP A 70 -0.04 13.04 3.00
C ASP A 70 0.64 12.23 4.12
N ALA A 71 -0.09 11.30 4.73
CA ALA A 71 0.46 10.37 5.71
C ALA A 71 1.48 9.39 5.09
N LEU A 72 1.47 9.17 3.77
CA LEU A 72 2.50 8.38 3.08
C LEU A 72 3.83 9.12 2.90
N ARG A 73 3.82 10.46 3.04
CA ARG A 73 4.98 11.34 2.83
C ARG A 73 5.73 11.01 1.52
N MET A 74 4.99 10.83 0.43
CA MET A 74 5.58 10.43 -0.85
C MET A 74 6.43 11.54 -1.47
N GLU A 75 7.64 11.20 -1.88
CA GLU A 75 8.49 12.04 -2.71
C GLU A 75 8.48 11.54 -4.17
N HIS A 76 8.42 12.47 -5.12
CA HIS A 76 8.35 12.18 -6.56
C HIS A 76 9.63 12.62 -7.24
N SER A 77 10.21 11.75 -8.07
CA SER A 77 11.44 12.05 -8.80
C SER A 77 11.35 11.59 -10.24
N ASP A 78 11.29 12.56 -11.14
CA ASP A 78 11.34 12.33 -12.57
C ASP A 78 12.77 12.02 -13.03
N ARG A 79 12.99 10.82 -13.55
CA ARG A 79 14.22 10.44 -14.27
C ARG A 79 13.95 10.11 -15.73
N ILE A 80 13.02 10.83 -16.34
CA ILE A 80 12.68 10.73 -17.77
C ILE A 80 13.28 11.89 -18.55
N CYS A 81 13.51 11.68 -19.85
CA CYS A 81 13.98 12.74 -20.73
C CYS A 81 12.86 13.76 -21.01
N ALA A 82 13.24 14.97 -21.44
CA ALA A 82 12.30 16.05 -21.72
C ALA A 82 11.21 15.64 -22.73
N ALA A 83 11.58 14.89 -23.78
CA ALA A 83 10.63 14.43 -24.79
C ALA A 83 9.53 13.53 -24.20
N THR A 84 9.89 12.57 -23.33
CA THR A 84 8.91 11.71 -22.65
C THR A 84 8.03 12.50 -21.69
N ARG A 85 8.58 13.50 -20.99
CA ARG A 85 7.80 14.36 -20.11
C ARG A 85 6.77 15.19 -20.89
N THR A 86 7.18 15.77 -22.02
CA THR A 86 6.27 16.50 -22.91
C THR A 86 5.18 15.58 -23.43
N ALA A 87 5.53 14.39 -23.93
CA ALA A 87 4.54 13.44 -24.42
C ALA A 87 3.53 13.02 -23.35
N LEU A 88 3.96 12.84 -22.09
CA LEU A 88 3.05 12.51 -20.99
C LEU A 88 2.09 13.67 -20.70
N ARG A 89 2.62 14.90 -20.62
CA ARG A 89 1.81 16.10 -20.42
C ARG A 89 0.76 16.25 -21.53
N ASP A 90 1.20 16.19 -22.78
CA ASP A 90 0.33 16.34 -23.94
C ASP A 90 -0.76 15.26 -23.98
N ALA A 91 -0.42 14.03 -23.58
CA ALA A 91 -1.38 12.94 -23.50
C ALA A 91 -2.40 13.13 -22.36
N CYS A 92 -1.98 13.67 -21.21
CA CYS A 92 -2.90 14.01 -20.11
C CYS A 92 -3.87 15.14 -20.47
N GLU A 93 -3.43 16.15 -21.24
CA GLU A 93 -4.29 17.27 -21.67
C GLU A 93 -5.50 16.84 -22.52
N ILE A 94 -5.41 15.67 -23.16
CA ILE A 94 -6.51 15.11 -23.97
C ILE A 94 -7.56 14.43 -23.08
N VAL A 95 -7.21 14.06 -21.85
CA VAL A 95 -8.12 13.44 -20.89
C VAL A 95 -8.85 14.55 -20.12
N PRO A 96 -10.20 14.65 -20.22
CA PRO A 96 -10.94 15.79 -19.66
C PRO A 96 -10.69 16.04 -18.17
N ASP A 97 -10.55 14.98 -17.38
CA ASP A 97 -10.34 15.06 -15.93
C ASP A 97 -8.88 15.37 -15.53
N TRP A 98 -7.92 15.26 -16.46
CA TRP A 98 -6.48 15.34 -16.19
C TRP A 98 -5.78 16.48 -16.93
N SER A 99 -6.54 17.45 -17.47
CA SER A 99 -5.92 18.68 -17.99
C SER A 99 -5.15 19.38 -16.87
N GLY A 100 -3.87 19.69 -17.13
CA GLY A 100 -2.94 20.23 -16.14
C GLY A 100 -2.45 19.24 -15.07
N PHE A 101 -2.86 17.97 -15.07
CA PHE A 101 -2.35 16.98 -14.12
C PHE A 101 -0.98 16.47 -14.56
N GLU A 102 -0.06 16.32 -13.60
CA GLU A 102 1.14 15.51 -13.78
C GLU A 102 0.90 14.11 -13.18
N PHE A 103 1.88 13.22 -13.33
CA PHE A 103 1.76 11.85 -12.82
C PHE A 103 1.51 11.78 -11.30
N PRO A 104 2.13 12.63 -10.43
CA PRO A 104 1.85 12.63 -9.00
C PRO A 104 0.37 12.86 -8.66
N GLU A 105 -0.32 13.72 -9.41
CA GLU A 105 -1.75 14.01 -9.23
C GLU A 105 -2.61 12.81 -9.61
N ILE A 106 -2.33 12.16 -10.74
CA ILE A 106 -3.01 10.93 -11.18
C ILE A 106 -2.80 9.81 -10.15
N PHE A 107 -1.57 9.67 -9.65
CA PHE A 107 -1.24 8.64 -8.67
C PHE A 107 -1.90 8.91 -7.31
N ARG A 108 -1.97 10.17 -6.88
CA ARG A 108 -2.75 10.58 -5.70
C ARG A 108 -4.21 10.21 -5.85
N GLU A 109 -4.84 10.61 -6.97
CA GLU A 109 -6.24 10.31 -7.24
C GLU A 109 -6.51 8.79 -7.20
N PHE A 110 -5.63 8.00 -7.81
CA PHE A 110 -5.70 6.54 -7.75
C PHE A 110 -5.71 6.03 -6.31
N LEU A 111 -4.75 6.48 -5.49
CA LEU A 111 -4.53 6.01 -4.13
C LEU A 111 -5.67 6.41 -3.18
N GLU A 112 -6.19 7.63 -3.32
CA GLU A 112 -7.32 8.13 -2.51
C GLU A 112 -8.66 7.52 -2.93
N GLY A 113 -8.75 6.98 -4.14
CA GLY A 113 -9.92 6.27 -4.65
C GLY A 113 -10.31 5.03 -3.82
N SER A 114 -11.56 4.62 -4.00
CA SER A 114 -12.13 3.43 -3.34
C SER A 114 -12.67 2.44 -4.37
N GLY A 115 -12.84 1.18 -3.96
CA GLY A 115 -13.29 0.10 -4.83
C GLY A 115 -12.20 -0.44 -5.75
N LEU A 116 -12.54 -1.48 -6.50
CA LEU A 116 -11.69 -2.08 -7.52
C LEU A 116 -11.88 -1.35 -8.86
N PRO A 117 -10.83 -0.82 -9.48
CA PRO A 117 -10.90 -0.39 -10.87
C PRO A 117 -11.10 -1.63 -11.76
N CYS A 118 -12.07 -1.55 -12.68
CA CYS A 118 -12.50 -2.67 -13.52
C CYS A 118 -12.78 -3.96 -12.72
N PRO A 119 -13.87 -4.00 -11.92
CA PRO A 119 -14.21 -5.17 -11.10
C PRO A 119 -14.29 -6.49 -11.88
N SER A 120 -14.78 -6.47 -13.11
CA SER A 120 -14.92 -7.68 -13.94
C SER A 120 -13.56 -8.23 -14.32
N LEU A 121 -12.64 -7.37 -14.78
CA LEU A 121 -11.25 -7.76 -15.05
C LEU A 121 -10.51 -8.20 -13.79
N MET A 122 -10.78 -7.57 -12.65
CA MET A 122 -10.19 -7.96 -11.37
C MET A 122 -10.64 -9.35 -10.92
N ALA A 123 -11.89 -9.74 -11.19
CA ALA A 123 -12.40 -11.07 -10.88
C ALA A 123 -11.65 -12.17 -11.65
N GLU A 124 -11.26 -11.92 -12.90
CA GLU A 124 -10.46 -12.85 -13.72
C GLU A 124 -9.04 -13.07 -13.17
N LEU A 125 -8.54 -12.13 -12.36
CA LEU A 125 -7.24 -12.20 -11.71
C LEU A 125 -7.31 -12.79 -10.30
N GLN A 126 -8.51 -13.09 -9.81
CA GLN A 126 -8.70 -13.68 -8.48
C GLN A 126 -7.99 -15.04 -8.39
N GLY A 127 -7.15 -15.22 -7.37
CA GLY A 127 -6.29 -16.39 -7.20
C GLY A 127 -4.94 -16.32 -7.91
N ARG A 128 -4.61 -15.21 -8.60
CA ARG A 128 -3.25 -14.95 -9.11
C ARG A 128 -2.37 -14.17 -8.13
N PHE A 129 -2.98 -13.52 -7.13
CA PHE A 129 -2.27 -12.82 -6.07
C PHE A 129 -1.90 -13.80 -4.96
N ASP A 130 -0.86 -13.45 -4.19
CA ASP A 130 -0.48 -14.20 -2.99
C ASP A 130 -1.65 -14.26 -1.99
N ASP A 131 -1.79 -15.38 -1.27
CA ASP A 131 -2.87 -15.62 -0.31
C ASP A 131 -2.93 -14.56 0.81
N VAL A 132 -1.81 -13.87 1.07
CA VAL A 132 -1.75 -12.79 2.05
C VAL A 132 -2.54 -11.54 1.58
N VAL A 133 -2.76 -11.39 0.27
CA VAL A 133 -3.51 -10.28 -0.33
C VAL A 133 -4.99 -10.62 -0.34
N THR A 134 -5.76 -9.94 0.52
CA THR A 134 -7.23 -10.00 0.49
C THR A 134 -7.81 -8.78 -0.21
N LEU A 135 -8.81 -9.01 -1.07
CA LEU A 135 -9.65 -7.95 -1.65
C LEU A 135 -10.83 -7.58 -0.75
N GLU A 136 -10.97 -8.24 0.41
CA GLU A 136 -11.92 -7.82 1.43
C GLU A 136 -11.61 -6.40 1.89
N GLY A 137 -12.63 -5.54 1.84
CA GLY A 137 -12.46 -4.12 2.15
C GLY A 137 -11.90 -3.28 1.01
N ALA A 138 -11.90 -3.76 -0.24
CA ALA A 138 -11.53 -2.95 -1.40
C ALA A 138 -12.33 -1.63 -1.51
N SER A 139 -13.58 -1.63 -1.03
CA SER A 139 -14.43 -0.44 -0.95
C SER A 139 -14.11 0.49 0.21
N GLU A 140 -13.24 0.10 1.14
CA GLU A 140 -12.84 0.95 2.26
C GLU A 140 -11.93 2.09 1.79
N LYS A 141 -12.12 3.26 2.40
CA LYS A 141 -11.19 4.37 2.21
C LYS A 141 -9.78 3.97 2.64
N GLY A 142 -8.80 4.28 1.80
CA GLY A 142 -7.39 3.97 2.04
C GLY A 142 -6.99 2.52 1.76
N PHE A 143 -7.87 1.66 1.23
CA PHE A 143 -7.50 0.31 0.81
C PHE A 143 -6.31 0.32 -0.16
N ARG A 144 -6.43 1.08 -1.26
CA ARG A 144 -5.39 1.18 -2.30
C ARG A 144 -4.08 1.73 -1.73
N MET A 145 -4.17 2.70 -0.82
CA MET A 145 -3.01 3.21 -0.09
C MET A 145 -2.33 2.16 0.79
N ARG A 146 -3.09 1.34 1.52
CA ARG A 146 -2.53 0.25 2.33
C ARG A 146 -1.83 -0.77 1.46
N MET A 147 -2.45 -1.16 0.34
CA MET A 147 -1.84 -2.08 -0.62
C MET A 147 -0.56 -1.49 -1.23
N PHE A 148 -0.58 -0.22 -1.60
CA PHE A 148 0.61 0.48 -2.08
C PHE A 148 1.72 0.54 -1.03
N CYS A 149 1.39 0.90 0.21
CA CYS A 149 2.35 0.95 1.31
C CYS A 149 2.97 -0.44 1.53
N TRP A 150 2.17 -1.49 1.46
CA TRP A 150 2.63 -2.86 1.58
C TRP A 150 3.58 -3.25 0.43
N ALA A 151 3.18 -2.98 -0.81
CA ALA A 151 4.01 -3.18 -1.99
C ALA A 151 5.36 -2.44 -1.89
N ALA A 152 5.34 -1.19 -1.42
CA ALA A 152 6.50 -0.31 -1.38
C ALA A 152 7.41 -0.53 -0.16
N THR A 153 6.90 -1.04 0.96
CA THR A 153 7.65 -1.12 2.23
C THR A 153 7.74 -2.52 2.81
N GLY A 154 6.99 -3.49 2.29
CA GLY A 154 6.83 -4.81 2.88
C GLY A 154 5.83 -4.87 4.04
N SER A 155 5.18 -3.75 4.39
CA SER A 155 4.18 -3.67 5.47
C SER A 155 3.00 -2.77 5.08
N PRO A 156 1.74 -3.13 5.42
CA PRO A 156 0.57 -2.29 5.16
C PRO A 156 0.43 -1.09 6.13
N HIS A 157 1.47 -0.79 6.93
CA HIS A 157 1.48 0.23 7.98
C HIS A 157 2.52 1.33 7.70
N ILE A 158 2.17 2.58 7.98
CA ILE A 158 3.09 3.72 7.92
C ILE A 158 4.08 3.62 9.08
N LEU A 159 5.38 3.72 8.77
CA LEU A 159 6.40 3.82 9.81
C LEU A 159 6.48 5.28 10.29
N ILE A 160 6.04 5.54 11.53
CA ILE A 160 5.91 6.89 12.11
C ILE A 160 7.25 7.65 12.16
N ASP A 161 8.34 6.93 12.41
CA ASP A 161 9.72 7.45 12.37
C ASP A 161 10.47 7.03 11.09
N GLY A 162 9.75 6.52 10.10
CA GLY A 162 10.33 6.04 8.87
C GLY A 162 10.75 7.17 7.93
N MET A 163 11.87 6.97 7.23
CA MET A 163 12.14 7.72 6.00
C MET A 163 10.92 7.66 5.07
N PRO A 164 10.57 8.75 4.37
CA PRO A 164 9.44 8.77 3.44
C PRO A 164 9.48 7.59 2.46
N ILE A 165 8.34 7.21 1.87
CA ILE A 165 8.35 6.34 0.68
C ILE A 165 9.03 7.18 -0.41
N GLU A 166 10.34 6.94 -0.54
CA GLU A 166 11.26 7.98 -0.95
C GLU A 166 11.05 8.36 -2.41
N ARG A 167 10.73 7.44 -3.33
CA ARG A 167 10.69 7.79 -4.77
C ARG A 167 9.78 6.89 -5.58
N ALA A 168 8.74 7.48 -6.18
CA ALA A 168 8.21 7.00 -7.46
C ALA A 168 9.11 7.52 -8.59
N ARG A 169 9.69 6.63 -9.41
CA ARG A 169 10.58 7.00 -10.55
C ARG A 169 10.04 6.49 -11.87
N LEU A 170 9.86 7.38 -12.82
CA LEU A 170 9.46 6.96 -14.16
C LEU A 170 10.63 6.28 -14.92
N LEU A 171 10.43 5.06 -15.45
CA LEU A 171 11.39 4.25 -16.24
C LEU A 171 10.82 3.86 -17.63
N ASN A 172 11.59 3.19 -18.47
CA ASN A 172 11.17 2.75 -19.81
C ASN A 172 10.73 1.27 -19.90
N HIS A 173 10.68 0.51 -18.79
CA HIS A 173 10.40 -0.95 -18.79
C HIS A 173 8.97 -1.27 -18.36
N GLY A 174 8.21 -2.04 -19.15
CA GLY A 174 6.74 -2.20 -19.04
C GLY A 174 6.11 -2.81 -17.77
N THR A 175 6.82 -2.90 -16.65
CA THR A 175 6.30 -3.40 -15.36
C THR A 175 6.76 -2.48 -14.24
N ILE A 176 5.90 -2.26 -13.23
CA ILE A 176 6.29 -1.46 -12.07
C ILE A 176 7.28 -2.28 -11.23
N SER A 177 8.42 -1.67 -10.88
CA SER A 177 9.41 -2.31 -10.01
C SER A 177 9.37 -1.66 -8.63
N PHE A 178 9.06 -2.46 -7.62
CA PHE A 178 9.10 -2.05 -6.22
C PHE A 178 10.41 -2.51 -5.56
N LYS A 179 10.97 -1.69 -4.69
CA LYS A 179 12.21 -1.94 -3.94
C LYS A 179 11.95 -1.65 -2.47
N THR A 180 11.47 -2.66 -1.74
CA THR A 180 11.02 -2.55 -0.34
C THR A 180 12.09 -2.06 0.61
N CYS A 181 13.32 -2.58 0.50
CA CYS A 181 14.46 -2.18 1.35
C CYS A 181 14.79 -0.69 1.24
N THR A 182 14.51 -0.07 0.09
CA THR A 182 14.78 1.36 -0.18
C THR A 182 13.52 2.19 -0.29
N ARG A 183 12.33 1.60 -0.09
CA ARG A 183 11.01 2.24 -0.23
C ARG A 183 10.83 3.00 -1.55
N MET A 184 11.28 2.40 -2.66
CA MET A 184 11.17 3.00 -3.98
C MET A 184 10.21 2.22 -4.88
N MET A 185 9.47 2.94 -5.71
CA MET A 185 8.66 2.41 -6.80
C MET A 185 9.17 2.97 -8.12
N HIS A 186 9.30 2.14 -9.14
CA HIS A 186 9.64 2.57 -10.49
C HIS A 186 8.48 2.31 -11.43
N VAL A 187 7.92 3.35 -12.04
CA VAL A 187 6.74 3.28 -12.89
C VAL A 187 7.15 3.45 -14.35
N PRO A 188 6.71 2.63 -15.31
CA PRO A 188 7.08 2.86 -16.69
C PRO A 188 6.32 4.00 -17.38
N ALA A 189 7.03 5.08 -17.73
CA ALA A 189 6.46 6.16 -18.54
C ALA A 189 6.04 5.68 -19.94
N SER A 190 6.82 4.76 -20.54
CA SER A 190 6.48 4.20 -21.86
C SER A 190 5.16 3.42 -21.85
N TYR A 191 4.87 2.71 -20.76
CA TYR A 191 3.63 1.97 -20.61
C TYR A 191 2.45 2.90 -20.30
N LEU A 192 2.66 3.91 -19.44
CA LEU A 192 1.67 4.96 -19.20
C LEU A 192 1.26 5.66 -20.49
N LEU A 193 2.24 6.07 -21.32
CA LEU A 193 1.97 6.66 -22.64
C LEU A 193 1.15 5.73 -23.53
N LYS A 194 1.45 4.42 -23.51
CA LYS A 194 0.68 3.42 -24.24
C LYS A 194 -0.78 3.39 -23.76
N LEU A 195 -1.01 3.38 -22.45
CA LEU A 195 -2.37 3.39 -21.89
C LEU A 195 -3.11 4.69 -22.24
N LEU A 196 -2.44 5.83 -22.15
CA LEU A 196 -3.01 7.14 -22.49
C LEU A 196 -3.36 7.27 -23.98
N GLY A 197 -2.57 6.65 -24.86
CA GLY A 197 -2.80 6.66 -26.31
C GLY A 197 -3.74 5.56 -26.82
N THR A 198 -4.29 4.71 -25.94
CA THR A 198 -5.20 3.63 -26.34
C THR A 198 -6.62 4.16 -26.46
N SER A 199 -7.36 3.68 -27.47
CA SER A 199 -8.81 3.93 -27.59
C SER A 199 -9.59 2.95 -26.73
N TYR A 200 -10.53 3.45 -25.94
CA TYR A 200 -11.37 2.64 -25.05
C TYR A 200 -12.82 2.62 -25.54
N ASP A 201 -13.48 1.49 -25.30
CA ASP A 201 -14.89 1.29 -25.59
C ASP A 201 -15.67 1.38 -24.29
N SER A 202 -16.65 2.28 -24.21
CA SER A 202 -17.47 2.47 -23.02
C SER A 202 -18.36 1.27 -22.68
N GLU A 203 -18.51 0.30 -23.59
CA GLU A 203 -19.31 -0.92 -23.34
C GLU A 203 -18.55 -2.00 -22.58
N PHE A 204 -17.21 -1.95 -22.54
CA PHE A 204 -16.37 -2.99 -21.95
C PHE A 204 -15.32 -2.43 -21.01
N GLU A 205 -15.01 -3.15 -19.93
CA GLU A 205 -13.89 -2.78 -19.06
C GLU A 205 -12.53 -2.99 -19.77
N PRO A 206 -11.58 -2.04 -19.66
CA PRO A 206 -11.72 -0.72 -19.04
C PRO A 206 -12.52 0.26 -19.92
N HIS A 207 -13.51 0.94 -19.31
CA HIS A 207 -14.44 1.83 -20.03
C HIS A 207 -13.74 3.06 -20.60
N ASP A 208 -12.70 3.52 -19.91
CA ASP A 208 -11.92 4.67 -20.27
C ASP A 208 -10.44 4.52 -19.85
N VAL A 209 -9.67 5.54 -20.19
CA VAL A 209 -8.24 5.62 -19.88
C VAL A 209 -7.95 5.64 -18.38
N LYS A 210 -8.85 6.20 -17.58
CA LYS A 210 -8.71 6.32 -16.14
C LYS A 210 -8.86 4.96 -15.48
N ASP A 211 -9.92 4.24 -15.84
CA ASP A 211 -10.17 2.86 -15.43
C ASP A 211 -8.99 1.96 -15.80
N SER A 212 -8.47 2.09 -17.02
CA SER A 212 -7.34 1.32 -17.52
C SER A 212 -6.06 1.56 -16.71
N ILE A 213 -5.69 2.83 -16.47
CA ILE A 213 -4.51 3.17 -15.68
C ILE A 213 -4.68 2.74 -14.24
N PHE A 214 -5.84 2.99 -13.62
CA PHE A 214 -6.08 2.62 -12.23
C PHE A 214 -6.11 1.11 -12.03
N HIS A 215 -6.70 0.36 -12.97
CA HIS A 215 -6.69 -1.09 -12.97
C HIS A 215 -5.26 -1.61 -13.07
N TRP A 216 -4.49 -1.12 -14.03
CA TRP A 216 -3.08 -1.48 -14.17
C TRP A 216 -2.27 -1.18 -12.91
N LEU A 217 -2.39 0.02 -12.33
CA LEU A 217 -1.71 0.39 -11.08
C LEU A 217 -2.06 -0.58 -9.95
N LEU A 218 -3.35 -0.89 -9.76
CA LEU A 218 -3.78 -1.80 -8.71
C LEU A 218 -3.20 -3.21 -8.92
N VAL A 219 -3.32 -3.77 -10.13
CA VAL A 219 -2.79 -5.11 -10.43
C VAL A 219 -1.28 -5.18 -10.17
N GLN A 220 -0.53 -4.17 -10.58
CA GLN A 220 0.92 -4.11 -10.35
C GLN A 220 1.27 -4.04 -8.87
N ILE A 221 0.53 -3.25 -8.10
CA ILE A 221 0.71 -3.15 -6.64
C ILE A 221 0.43 -4.50 -5.98
N LEU A 222 -0.73 -5.10 -6.24
CA LEU A 222 -1.14 -6.36 -5.61
C LEU A 222 -0.19 -7.51 -5.97
N SER A 223 0.22 -7.59 -7.24
CA SER A 223 1.15 -8.62 -7.70
C SER A 223 2.54 -8.52 -7.07
N SER A 224 2.90 -7.34 -6.56
CA SER A 224 4.20 -7.15 -5.90
C SER A 224 4.20 -7.61 -4.43
N ILE A 225 3.04 -7.72 -3.80
CA ILE A 225 2.91 -8.19 -2.41
C ILE A 225 3.12 -9.71 -2.37
N GLY A 226 3.86 -10.21 -1.37
CA GLY A 226 4.19 -11.63 -1.26
C GLY A 226 5.38 -12.08 -2.13
N SER A 227 5.61 -11.41 -3.26
CA SER A 227 6.72 -11.68 -4.20
C SER A 227 8.14 -11.50 -3.61
N TYR A 228 8.26 -10.87 -2.43
CA TYR A 228 9.54 -10.72 -1.72
C TYR A 228 9.85 -11.86 -0.76
N ASN A 229 8.88 -12.75 -0.50
CA ASN A 229 9.06 -13.93 0.34
C ASN A 229 9.60 -15.08 -0.52
N VAL A 230 10.83 -14.94 -1.02
CA VAL A 230 11.54 -16.04 -1.66
C VAL A 230 12.74 -16.42 -0.78
N VAL A 231 12.50 -17.50 -0.02
CA VAL A 231 13.40 -18.49 0.60
C VAL A 231 14.31 -18.03 1.74
#